data_AF-A0A4R6S9A2-F1
#
_entry.id   AF-A0A4R6S9A2-F1
#
_cell.length_a   1.000
_cell.length_b   1.000
_cell.length_c   1.000
_cell.angle_alpha   90.00
_cell.angle_beta   90.00
_cell.angle_gamma   90.00
#
_symmetry.space_group_name_H-M   'P 1'
#
loop_
_entity.id
_entity.type
_entity.pdbx_description
1 polymer ?
#
loop_
_entity_poly.entity_id
_entity_poly.type
_entity_poly.pdbx_seq_one_letter_code
_entity_poly.pdbx_strand_id
1 'polypeptide(L)' 'MTSPIRSFEMGDRVAVEQFLVSRGFSAAMAQSVLDMDLAAERGINNTVPRTTGNTTPTTFREFAEEAIKPAVAEPVAR' A
#
# COMPACT_ATOMS: atom_id res chain seq x y z
N MET A 1 -13.67 -19.68 13.00
CA MET A 1 -14.58 -20.39 12.09
C MET A 1 -14.89 -19.43 10.94
N THR A 2 -14.11 -19.48 9.86
CA THR A 2 -14.29 -18.59 8.70
C THR A 2 -15.40 -19.18 7.83
N SER A 3 -16.57 -18.56 7.83
CA SER A 3 -17.62 -18.93 6.87
C SER A 3 -17.08 -18.69 5.45
N PRO A 4 -17.22 -19.65 4.52
CA PRO A 4 -16.79 -19.43 3.14
C PRO A 4 -17.64 -18.29 2.56
N ILE A 5 -17.00 -17.34 1.86
CA ILE A 5 -17.71 -16.38 1.03
C ILE A 5 -18.37 -17.19 -0.08
N ARG A 6 -19.65 -17.51 0.11
CA ARG A 6 -20.49 -18.12 -0.91
C ARG A 6 -20.68 -17.04 -1.96
N SER A 7 -20.17 -17.26 -3.17
CA SER A 7 -20.20 -16.35 -4.33
C SER A 7 -19.53 -14.99 -4.13
N PHE A 8 -18.23 -14.92 -4.41
CA PHE A 8 -17.60 -13.68 -4.85
C PHE A 8 -17.82 -13.55 -6.37
N GLU A 9 -18.48 -12.49 -6.81
CA GLU A 9 -18.62 -12.14 -8.23
C GLU A 9 -17.69 -10.95 -8.52
N MET A 10 -16.96 -11.03 -9.64
CA MET A 10 -16.15 -9.89 -10.09
C MET A 10 -17.10 -8.75 -10.49
N GLY A 11 -16.89 -7.58 -9.91
CA GLY A 11 -17.69 -6.39 -10.24
C GLY A 11 -17.46 -5.94 -11.68
N ASP A 12 -18.50 -5.41 -12.33
CA ASP A 12 -18.37 -4.76 -13.63
C ASP A 12 -17.66 -3.40 -13.49
N ARG A 13 -16.44 -3.30 -14.04
CA ARG A 13 -15.62 -2.08 -13.99
C ARG A 13 -16.27 -0.88 -14.68
N VAL A 14 -17.08 -1.11 -15.72
CA VAL A 14 -17.80 -0.03 -16.40
C VAL A 14 -18.86 0.56 -15.47
N ALA A 15 -19.60 -0.30 -14.76
CA ALA A 15 -20.56 0.14 -13.75
C ALA A 15 -19.87 0.90 -12.59
N VAL A 16 -18.67 0.44 -12.18
CA VAL A 16 -17.86 1.14 -11.16
C VAL A 16 -17.39 2.51 -11.65
N GLU A 17 -16.95 2.64 -12.91
CA GLU A 17 -16.57 3.94 -13.50
C GLU A 17 -17.71 4.95 -13.43
N GLN A 18 -18.89 4.53 -13.92
CA GLN A 18 -20.09 5.35 -13.96
C GLN A 18 -20.52 5.75 -12.55
N PHE A 19 -20.44 4.81 -11.60
CA PHE A 19 -20.70 5.09 -10.21
C PHE A 19 -19.74 6.16 -9.66
N LEU A 20 -18.43 6.07 -9.91
CA LEU A 20 -17.46 7.06 -9.44
C LEU A 20 -17.73 8.46 -10.03
N VAL A 21 -18.02 8.54 -11.33
CA VAL A 21 -18.41 9.79 -11.98
C VAL A 21 -19.69 10.36 -11.35
N SER A 22 -20.69 9.52 -11.08
CA SER A 22 -21.93 9.95 -10.39
C SER A 22 -21.69 10.49 -8.99
N ARG A 23 -20.56 10.14 -8.36
CA ARG A 23 -20.14 10.60 -7.02
C ARG A 23 -19.26 11.85 -7.07
N GLY A 24 -19.10 12.46 -8.25
CA GLY A 24 -18.38 13.73 -8.43
C GLY A 24 -16.92 13.58 -8.83
N PHE A 25 -16.44 12.38 -9.16
CA PHE A 25 -15.12 12.21 -9.75
C PHE A 25 -15.13 12.72 -11.19
N SER A 26 -14.04 13.35 -11.63
CA SER A 26 -13.84 13.54 -13.07
C SER A 26 -13.66 12.19 -13.76
N ALA A 27 -13.94 12.12 -15.06
CA ALA A 27 -13.74 10.89 -15.85
C ALA A 27 -12.29 10.37 -15.73
N ALA A 28 -11.31 11.28 -15.79
CA ALA A 28 -9.90 10.91 -15.62
C ALA A 28 -9.60 10.31 -14.24
N MET A 29 -10.20 10.86 -13.17
CA MET A 29 -10.04 10.31 -11.83
C MET A 29 -10.74 8.94 -11.69
N ALA A 30 -11.94 8.78 -12.24
CA ALA A 30 -12.63 7.48 -12.24
C ALA A 30 -11.82 6.40 -12.96
N GLN A 31 -11.29 6.69 -14.14
CA GLN A 31 -10.40 5.79 -14.87
C GLN A 31 -9.14 5.45 -14.07
N SER A 32 -8.53 6.44 -13.39
CA SER A 32 -7.33 6.19 -12.58
C SER A 32 -7.57 5.19 -11.44
N VAL A 33 -8.77 5.19 -10.85
CA VAL A 33 -9.14 4.22 -9.81
C VAL A 33 -9.24 2.81 -10.40
N LEU A 34 -9.83 2.67 -11.59
CA LEU A 34 -9.91 1.37 -12.28
C LEU A 34 -8.55 0.85 -12.71
N ASP A 35 -7.67 1.73 -13.17
CA ASP A 35 -6.30 1.38 -13.54
C ASP A 35 -5.51 0.90 -12.32
N MET A 36 -5.69 1.55 -11.16
CA MET A 36 -5.11 1.11 -9.89
C MET A 36 -5.66 -0.23 -9.43
N ASP A 37 -6.98 -0.45 -9.54
CA ASP A 37 -7.62 -1.73 -9.23
C ASP A 37 -7.07 -2.86 -10.11
N LEU A 38 -6.95 -2.63 -11.43
CA LEU A 38 -6.34 -3.57 -12.36
C LEU A 38 -4.85 -3.83 -12.04
N ALA A 39 -4.10 -2.80 -11.65
CA ALA A 39 -2.72 -2.95 -11.22
C ALA A 39 -2.61 -3.78 -9.94
N ALA A 40 -3.54 -3.60 -8.99
CA ALA A 40 -3.63 -4.39 -7.77
C ALA A 40 -3.90 -5.87 -8.07
N GLU A 41 -4.87 -6.18 -8.94
CA GLU A 41 -5.11 -7.55 -9.42
C GLU A 41 -3.89 -8.17 -10.09
N ARG A 42 -3.13 -7.35 -10.84
CA ARG A 42 -1.86 -7.77 -11.49
C ARG A 42 -0.69 -7.86 -10.52
N GLY A 43 -0.92 -7.62 -9.24
CA GLY A 43 0.08 -7.83 -8.20
C GLY A 43 1.06 -6.69 -8.01
N ILE A 44 0.71 -5.45 -8.37
CA ILE A 44 1.54 -4.27 -8.04
C ILE A 44 1.84 -4.17 -6.52
N ASN A 45 0.96 -4.76 -5.69
CA ASN A 45 1.08 -4.82 -4.24
C ASN A 45 1.69 -6.13 -3.71
N ASN A 46 1.98 -7.12 -4.57
CA ASN A 46 2.59 -8.40 -4.19
C ASN A 46 4.09 -8.21 -3.94
N THR A 47 4.40 -7.40 -2.94
CA THR A 47 5.75 -7.12 -2.47
C THR A 47 6.21 -8.21 -1.49
N VAL A 48 7.50 -8.19 -1.14
CA VAL A 48 8.09 -9.14 -0.19
C VAL A 48 7.31 -9.05 1.13
N PRO A 49 6.93 -10.18 1.77
CA PRO A 49 6.27 -10.16 3.06
C PRO A 49 7.04 -9.29 4.06
N ARG A 50 6.28 -8.52 4.83
CA ARG A 50 6.85 -7.74 5.92
C ARG A 50 7.47 -8.69 6.94
N THR A 51 8.76 -8.53 7.20
CA THR A 51 9.55 -9.19 8.25
C THR A 51 10.06 -8.12 9.19
N THR A 52 10.47 -8.49 10.41
CA THR A 52 11.08 -7.55 11.37
C THR A 52 12.24 -6.74 10.75
N GLY A 53 12.97 -7.32 9.79
CA GLY A 53 14.11 -6.65 9.12
C GLY A 53 13.76 -5.76 7.93
N ASN A 54 12.52 -5.77 7.43
CA ASN A 54 12.08 -4.91 6.32
C ASN A 54 10.81 -4.08 6.66
N THR A 55 10.29 -4.24 7.88
CA THR A 55 9.37 -3.28 8.49
C THR A 55 10.17 -2.07 8.95
N THR A 56 9.78 -0.88 8.53
CA THR A 56 10.33 0.37 9.06
C THR A 56 10.05 0.45 10.58
N PRO A 57 11.02 0.89 11.40
CA PRO A 57 10.82 1.08 12.84
C PRO A 57 9.56 1.91 13.07
N THR A 58 8.69 1.42 13.93
CA THR A 58 7.33 1.93 14.11
C THR A 58 7.28 3.31 14.75
N THR A 59 8.42 3.88 15.13
CA THR A 59 8.52 5.28 15.57
C THR A 59 9.81 5.94 15.11
N PHE A 60 9.79 7.27 14.98
CA PHE A 60 10.99 8.07 14.75
C PHE A 60 12.08 7.84 15.81
N ARG A 61 11.69 7.57 17.07
CA ARG A 61 12.61 7.28 18.16
C ARG A 61 13.40 5.99 17.92
N GLU A 62 12.70 4.91 17.59
CA GLU A 62 13.30 3.60 17.32
C GLU A 62 14.27 3.70 16.14
N PHE A 63 13.88 4.39 15.06
CA PHE A 63 14.78 4.68 13.93
C PHE A 63 16.01 5.51 14.33
N ALA A 64 15.84 6.55 15.15
CA ALA A 64 16.94 7.39 15.58
C ALA A 64 17.94 6.63 16.46
N GLU A 65 17.46 5.75 17.34
CA GLU A 65 18.29 4.95 18.24
C GLU A 65 19.05 3.84 17.49
N GLU A 66 18.40 3.17 16.54
CA GLU A 66 18.99 2.02 15.83
C GLU A 66 19.84 2.38 14.62
N ALA A 67 19.47 3.42 13.85
CA ALA A 67 20.15 3.75 12.59
C ALA A 67 21.02 5.01 12.70
N ILE A 68 20.50 6.07 13.32
CA ILE A 68 21.17 7.38 13.33
C ILE A 68 22.26 7.44 14.40
N LYS A 69 21.96 7.05 15.64
CA LYS A 69 22.89 7.14 16.78
C LYS A 69 24.21 6.40 16.53
N PRO A 70 24.26 5.15 16.02
CA PRO A 70 25.52 4.46 15.77
C PRO A 70 26.38 5.16 14.70
N ALA A 71 25.74 5.77 13.70
CA ALA A 71 26.43 6.45 12.61
C ALA A 71 27.09 7.79 13.03
N VAL A 72 26.66 8.37 14.16
CA VAL A 72 27.14 9.69 14.62
C VAL A 72 27.85 9.65 15.98
N ALA A 73 27.82 8.52 16.70
CA ALA A 73 28.40 8.39 18.04
C ALA A 73 29.85 7.88 18.05
N GLU A 74 30.36 7.36 16.93
CA GLU A 74 31.80 7.10 16.81
C GLU A 74 32.56 8.44 16.81
N PRO A 75 33.56 8.64 17.67
CA PRO A 75 34.44 9.79 17.54
C PRO A 75 35.15 9.66 16.20
N VAL A 76 35.10 10.69 15.36
CA VAL A 76 36.09 10.83 14.30
C VAL A 76 37.45 10.80 14.99
N ALA A 77 38.16 9.68 14.84
CA ALA A 77 39.53 9.54 15.33
C ALA A 77 40.33 10.68 14.70
N ARG A 78 40.69 11.66 15.54
CA ARG A 78 41.55 12.78 15.18
C ARG A 78 42.98 12.46 15.56
#